data_AF-A0A369TQL3-F1
#
_entry.id   AF-A0A369TQL3-F1
#
_cell.length_a   1.000
_cell.length_b   1.000
_cell.length_c   1.000
_cell.angle_alpha   90.00
_cell.angle_beta   90.00
_cell.angle_gamma   90.00
#
_symmetry.space_group_name_H-M   'P 1'
#
loop_
_entity.id
_entity.type
_entity.pdbx_description
1 polymer ?
#
loop_
_entity_poly.entity_id
_entity_poly.type
_entity_poly.pdbx_seq_one_letter_code
_entity_poly.pdbx_strand_id
1 'polypeptide(L)' 'MVASRLVFDCSPVRMLFGLPVNGRRVRFDETAFYEFLGAKIVSVRSVIDTAGVAAQLPRADD' A
#
# COMPACT_ATOMS: atom_id res chain seq x y z
N MET A 1 7.97 -0.48 19.94
CA MET A 1 7.69 -0.35 18.50
C MET A 1 7.26 -1.72 17.98
N VAL A 2 6.26 -1.78 17.10
CA VAL A 2 5.81 -3.01 16.43
C VAL A 2 5.91 -2.79 14.93
N ALA A 3 6.47 -3.76 14.21
CA ALA A 3 6.41 -3.80 12.76
C ALA A 3 5.38 -4.84 12.32
N SER A 4 4.54 -4.48 11.36
CA SER A 4 3.55 -5.37 10.78
C SER A 4 3.60 -5.29 9.25
N ARG A 5 3.55 -6.45 8.60
CA ARG A 5 3.32 -6.51 7.16
C ARG A 5 1.82 -6.58 6.92
N LEU A 6 1.30 -5.60 6.21
CA LEU A 6 -0.08 -5.56 5.72
C LEU A 6 -0.08 -5.98 4.26
N VAL A 7 -0.93 -6.94 3.93
CA VAL A 7 -1.12 -7.42 2.56
C VAL A 7 -2.43 -6.85 2.06
N PHE A 8 -2.37 -5.95 1.09
CA PHE A 8 -3.55 -5.41 0.44
C PHE A 8 -3.90 -6.24 -0.77
N ASP A 9 -5.18 -6.53 -0.92
CA ASP A 9 -5.75 -7.16 -2.11
C ASP A 9 -7.10 -6.50 -2.39
N CYS A 10 -7.10 -5.49 -3.26
CA CYS A 10 -8.23 -4.58 -3.41
C CYS A 10 -8.36 -4.01 -4.82
N SER A 11 -9.50 -3.37 -5.08
CA SER A 11 -9.79 -2.66 -6.35
C SER A 11 -10.04 -1.18 -6.12
N PRO A 12 -8.99 -0.35 -5.97
CA PRO A 12 -9.12 1.10 -5.81
C PRO A 12 -9.93 1.70 -6.95
N VAL A 13 -10.96 2.49 -6.63
CA VAL A 13 -11.90 3.05 -7.63
C VAL A 13 -11.23 4.08 -8.56
N ARG A 14 -10.15 4.73 -8.11
CA ARG A 14 -9.42 5.76 -8.86
C ARG A 14 -7.91 5.49 -8.81
N MET A 15 -7.12 6.54 -9.02
CA MET A 15 -5.67 6.46 -8.88
C MET A 15 -5.25 6.01 -7.48
N LEU A 16 -4.18 5.23 -7.44
CA LEU A 16 -3.52 4.80 -6.20
C LEU A 16 -2.02 5.06 -6.36
N PHE A 17 -1.40 5.78 -5.43
CA PHE A 17 0.04 6.15 -5.48
C PHE A 17 0.48 6.80 -6.81
N GLY A 18 -0.39 7.60 -7.42
CA GLY A 18 -0.14 8.23 -8.73
C GLY A 18 -0.32 7.30 -9.94
N LEU A 19 -0.75 6.06 -9.72
CA LEU A 19 -0.95 5.05 -10.77
C LEU A 19 -2.44 4.92 -11.13
N PRO A 20 -2.80 4.78 -12.42
CA PRO A 20 -4.18 4.74 -12.89
C PRO A 20 -4.84 3.36 -12.70
N VAL A 21 -5.04 2.96 -11.43
CA VAL A 21 -5.62 1.65 -11.09
C VAL A 21 -7.07 1.50 -11.56
N ASN A 22 -7.90 2.53 -11.38
CA ASN A 22 -9.23 2.69 -12.03
C ASN A 22 -10.15 1.45 -11.94
N GLY A 23 -10.30 0.90 -10.73
CA GLY A 23 -11.17 -0.26 -10.46
C GLY A 23 -10.50 -1.62 -10.71
N ARG A 24 -9.27 -1.65 -11.21
CA ARG A 24 -8.49 -2.88 -11.35
C ARG A 24 -8.09 -3.43 -9.99
N ARG A 25 -8.17 -4.76 -9.85
CA ARG A 25 -7.67 -5.47 -8.68
C ARG A 25 -6.14 -5.42 -8.67
N VAL A 26 -5.55 -4.99 -7.56
CA VAL A 26 -4.11 -4.95 -7.32
C VAL A 26 -3.79 -5.55 -5.95
N ARG A 27 -2.63 -6.20 -5.84
CA ARG A 27 -2.11 -6.76 -4.59
C ARG A 27 -0.73 -6.20 -4.28
N PHE A 28 -0.53 -5.64 -3.10
CA PHE A 28 0.76 -5.08 -2.69
C PHE A 28 0.95 -5.17 -1.18
N ASP A 29 2.19 -5.05 -0.74
CA ASP A 29 2.54 -5.08 0.67
C ASP A 29 2.86 -3.69 1.20
N GLU A 30 2.49 -3.46 2.45
CA GLU A 30 2.95 -2.33 3.26
C GLU A 30 3.63 -2.86 4.51
N THR A 31 4.82 -2.35 4.82
CA THR A 31 5.43 -2.56 6.13
C THR A 31 5.16 -1.34 6.99
N ALA A 32 4.28 -1.49 7.98
CA ALA A 32 3.91 -0.44 8.92
C ALA A 32 4.68 -0.60 10.24
N PHE A 33 5.22 0.50 10.75
CA PHE A 33 5.94 0.62 12.00
C PHE A 33 5.12 1.50 12.96
N TYR A 34 4.69 0.91 14.06
CA TYR A 34 3.90 1.57 15.10
C TYR A 34 4.76 1.84 16.33
N GLU A 35 4.81 3.10 16.74
CA GLU A 35 5.39 3.52 18.02
C GLU A 35 4.27 3.68 19.05
N PHE A 36 4.50 3.19 20.28
CA PHE A 36 3.49 3.15 21.32
C PHE A 36 3.92 3.95 22.54
N LEU A 37 2.95 4.61 23.18
CA LEU A 37 3.07 5.14 24.55
C LEU A 37 1.98 4.47 25.40
N GLY A 38 2.40 3.56 26.28
CA GLY A 38 1.48 2.66 26.97
C GLY A 38 0.69 1.80 25.96
N ALA A 39 -0.64 1.83 26.06
CA ALA A 39 -1.53 1.07 25.18
C ALA A 39 -1.97 1.83 23.90
N LYS A 40 -1.42 3.02 23.63
CA LYS A 40 -1.80 3.86 22.48
C LYS A 40 -0.69 3.90 21.44
N ILE A 41 -1.08 3.81 20.17
CA ILE A 41 -0.19 4.12 19.03
C ILE A 41 -0.06 5.65 18.95
N VAL A 42 1.16 6.16 18.98
CA VAL A 42 1.46 7.61 18.96
C VAL A 42 2.13 8.07 17.68
N SER A 43 2.71 7.16 16.91
CA SER A 43 3.37 7.47 15.64
C SER A 43 3.31 6.24 14.75
N VAL A 44 3.08 6.48 13.45
CA VAL A 44 3.02 5.44 12.43
C VAL A 44 3.90 5.89 11.28
N ARG A 45 4.82 5.04 10.87
CA ARG A 45 5.57 5.19 9.62
C ARG A 45 5.37 3.95 8.79
N SER A 46 5.34 4.07 7.47
CA SER A 46 5.24 2.90 6.62
C SER A 46 6.04 3.02 5.33
N VAL A 47 6.36 1.84 4.79
CA VAL A 47 6.99 1.65 3.49
C VAL A 47 6.01 0.84 2.65
N ILE A 48 5.60 1.40 1.52
CA ILE A 48 4.59 0.82 0.63
C ILE A 48 5.27 0.36 -0.67
N ASP A 49 4.97 -0.85 -1.11
CA ASP A 49 5.44 -1.38 -2.39
C ASP A 49 4.64 -0.82 -3.58
N THR A 50 4.92 0.44 -3.94
CA THR A 50 4.30 1.10 -5.09
C THR A 50 4.78 0.53 -6.42
N ALA A 51 5.99 -0.05 -6.46
CA ALA A 51 6.54 -0.72 -7.64
C ALA A 51 5.78 -2.01 -7.95
N GLY A 52 5.39 -2.76 -6.92
CA GLY A 52 4.52 -3.93 -7.04
C GLY A 52 3.16 -3.57 -7.64
N VAL A 53 2.57 -2.43 -7.27
CA VAL A 53 1.33 -1.93 -7.91
C VAL A 53 1.57 -1.59 -9.38
N ALA A 54 2.65 -0.86 -9.70
CA ALA A 54 2.96 -0.45 -11.07
C ALA A 54 3.15 -1.65 -12.01
N ALA A 55 3.79 -2.72 -11.53
CA ALA A 55 4.01 -3.95 -12.29
C ALA A 55 2.74 -4.72 -12.65
N GLN A 56 1.62 -4.46 -11.95
CA GLN A 56 0.32 -5.10 -12.21
C GLN A 56 -0.56 -4.30 -13.19
N LEU A 57 -0.14 -3.09 -13.58
CA LEU A 57 -0.87 -2.27 -14.54
C LEU A 57 -0.40 -2.54 -15.96
N PRO A 58 -1.31 -2.43 -16.96
CA PRO A 58 -0.90 -2.47 -18.35
C PRO A 58 0.09 -1.35 -18.65
N ARG A 59 0.99 -1.60 -19.61
CA ARG A 59 1.90 -0.56 -20.11
C ARG A 59 1.07 0.49 -20.84
N ALA A 60 1.57 1.73 -20.90
CA ALA A 60 0.84 2.85 -21.49
C ALA A 60 0.57 2.75 -23.01
N ASP A 61 0.95 1.63 -23.65
CA ASP A 61 0.87 1.39 -25.10
C ASP A 61 -0.03 0.19 -25.49
N ASP A 62 -0.82 -0.37 -24.55
CA ASP A 62 -1.82 -1.44 -24.81
C ASP A 62 -3.26 -0.91 -24.88
#